data_AF-A0A9P7PVE8-F1
#
_entry.id   AF-A0A9P7PVE8-F1
#
_cell.length_a   1.000
_cell.length_b   1.000
_cell.length_c   1.000
_cell.angle_alpha   90.00
_cell.angle_beta   90.00
_cell.angle_gamma   90.00
#
_symmetry.space_group_name_H-M   'P 1'
#
loop_
_entity.id
_entity.type
_entity.pdbx_description
1 polymer ?
#
loop_
_entity_poly.entity_id
_entity_poly.type
_entity_poly.pdbx_seq_one_letter_code
_entity_poly.pdbx_strand_id
1 'polypeptide(L)'
;MAARNAIAIVALAAIQVAALTPAGPWLAASNPRPGSAPGSGISVNTTIKTYNLSVPIDHFHNETKYEPHSDGYFNLRYMVDTSNYQEGGPVIILHSGEADIEDRLSYLEHGIANILAKATGGVGIVLEHRYYGQSWPTNETDKESYRFLTTDQALADTAYFSKNLKVPGLEQHNLTAPGTPHILYGGSYAGGFVALARKLYPDVFWGAISSSGVTAVIDDFWQYTEATRYFSPGDCSPTIQKLTDVIDKQLLSGDKKREDEIKSLFGLRDLWNDEFASLLMEAQGSLQDTNWIPVKDDTGFGTFCAVVSSDAAVFASTAHLRQRVRTAVQNAGYAAEPLTSRMLNLIGFVRNMVKKQLRESGCKKASRECLSARFATDDPRHDWSRSWLYQTCTEWGYFLNGASTPKDRLSMISRALGLEYSSYGCKLSFNITTRPDINIINKHGGFNLSYPRVAFIDGKQDPWRAAGTHAIGQPGRESTPSEPFELIDWGVHHWDEYGLSEDDEEPGLPPQQVVDIQRKEVEIVKHWLKEFKALHARSEDDVEL
;
A
#
# COMPACT_ATOMS: atom_id res chain seq x y z
N MET A 1 -19.68 -4.83 53.78
CA MET A 1 -20.49 -4.83 52.55
C MET A 1 -20.32 -3.48 51.88
N ALA A 2 -19.45 -3.38 50.88
CA ALA A 2 -19.24 -2.16 50.12
C ALA A 2 -19.20 -2.54 48.64
N ALA A 3 -20.19 -2.08 47.89
CA ALA A 3 -20.30 -2.29 46.45
C ALA A 3 -19.31 -1.36 45.73
N ARG A 4 -18.45 -1.94 44.89
CA ARG A 4 -17.66 -1.22 43.89
C ARG A 4 -18.32 -1.42 42.54
N ASN A 5 -18.91 -0.35 42.00
CA ASN A 5 -19.29 -0.26 40.59
C ASN A 5 -18.02 -0.04 39.77
N ALA A 6 -17.65 -1.02 38.94
CA ALA A 6 -16.70 -0.85 37.86
C ALA A 6 -17.51 -0.70 36.57
N ILE A 7 -17.53 0.52 36.02
CA ILE A 7 -18.02 0.81 34.67
C ILE A 7 -16.87 0.45 33.73
N ALA A 8 -17.03 -0.63 32.97
CA ALA A 8 -16.14 -0.96 31.87
C ALA A 8 -16.50 -0.09 30.67
N ILE A 9 -15.64 0.89 30.37
CA ILE A 9 -15.72 1.65 29.12
C ILE A 9 -15.05 0.79 28.05
N VAL A 10 -15.87 0.21 27.18
CA VAL A 10 -15.41 -0.44 25.94
C VAL A 10 -15.27 0.66 24.90
N ALA A 11 -14.06 1.20 24.75
CA ALA A 11 -13.72 2.07 23.62
C ALA A 11 -13.28 1.20 22.44
N LEU A 12 -14.21 0.94 21.52
CA LEU A 12 -13.91 0.39 20.20
C LEU A 12 -13.64 1.57 19.26
N ALA A 13 -12.38 2.02 19.22
CA ALA A 13 -11.87 2.88 18.16
C ALA A 13 -11.11 1.99 17.16
N ALA A 14 -11.82 1.49 16.15
CA ALA A 14 -11.17 0.85 15.01
C ALA A 14 -10.72 1.96 14.06
N ILE A 15 -9.47 2.41 14.21
CA ILE A 15 -8.79 3.20 13.18
C ILE A 15 -8.30 2.18 12.16
N GLN A 16 -9.11 1.92 11.14
CA GLN A 16 -8.64 1.16 9.98
C GLN A 16 -7.68 2.07 9.21
N VAL A 17 -6.39 1.76 9.29
CA VAL A 17 -5.41 2.23 8.30
C VAL A 17 -5.84 1.66 6.95
N ALA A 18 -5.81 2.48 5.91
CA ALA A 18 -6.05 2.04 4.55
C ALA A 18 -4.94 1.07 4.14
N ALA A 19 -5.16 -0.22 4.43
CA ALA A 19 -4.40 -1.34 3.90
C ALA A 19 -4.58 -1.36 2.38
N LEU A 20 -3.51 -1.04 1.65
CA LEU A 20 -3.46 -1.25 0.20
C LEU A 20 -3.37 -2.74 -0.08
N THR A 21 -4.49 -3.45 -0.09
CA THR A 21 -4.51 -4.77 -0.72
C THR A 21 -4.21 -4.56 -2.21
N PRO A 22 -3.29 -5.33 -2.82
CA PRO A 22 -3.05 -5.23 -4.25
C PRO A 22 -4.35 -5.48 -5.01
N ALA A 23 -4.45 -5.05 -6.27
CA ALA A 23 -5.67 -5.10 -7.08
C ALA A 23 -6.15 -6.56 -7.30
N GLY A 24 -6.80 -7.12 -6.29
CA GLY A 24 -7.66 -8.28 -6.41
C GLY A 24 -9.00 -7.87 -7.02
N PRO A 25 -9.89 -8.82 -7.31
CA PRO A 25 -11.26 -8.52 -7.71
C PRO A 25 -11.97 -7.86 -6.52
N TRP A 26 -11.84 -6.54 -6.42
CA TRP A 26 -12.53 -5.72 -5.43
C TRP A 26 -14.02 -5.99 -5.58
N LEU A 27 -14.56 -6.70 -4.60
CA LEU A 27 -15.96 -6.51 -4.28
C LEU A 27 -16.06 -5.12 -3.70
N ALA A 28 -16.86 -4.29 -4.34
CA ALA A 28 -17.48 -3.16 -3.70
C ALA A 28 -18.31 -3.67 -2.50
N ALA A 29 -17.64 -4.02 -1.40
CA ALA A 29 -18.17 -3.76 -0.09
C ALA A 29 -18.12 -2.24 0.01
N SER A 30 -19.19 -1.61 -0.46
CA SER A 30 -19.58 -0.27 -0.10
C SER A 30 -19.77 -0.24 1.42
N ASN A 31 -18.67 -0.20 2.16
CA ASN A 31 -18.67 0.49 3.42
C ASN A 31 -18.56 1.97 3.02
N PRO A 32 -19.65 2.75 3.06
CA PRO A 32 -19.44 4.17 3.26
C PRO A 32 -18.52 4.29 4.46
N ARG A 33 -17.41 5.03 4.32
CA ARG A 33 -16.76 5.63 5.48
C ARG A 33 -17.92 6.15 6.34
N PRO A 34 -18.06 5.76 7.63
CA PRO A 34 -18.82 6.60 8.53
C PRO A 34 -18.19 7.98 8.32
N GLY A 35 -18.97 8.95 7.83
CA GLY A 35 -18.50 10.32 7.69
C GLY A 35 -17.78 10.63 8.99
N SER A 36 -16.53 11.08 8.87
CA SER A 36 -15.62 11.31 9.99
C SER A 36 -16.44 11.74 11.19
N ALA A 37 -16.61 10.82 12.15
CA ALA A 37 -17.18 11.21 13.42
C ALA A 37 -16.30 12.38 13.87
N PRO A 38 -16.88 13.53 14.27
CA PRO A 38 -16.08 14.67 14.69
C PRO A 38 -15.13 14.11 15.73
N GLY A 39 -13.83 14.13 15.40
CA GLY A 39 -12.81 13.45 16.18
C GLY A 39 -13.06 13.77 17.64
N SER A 40 -13.19 12.73 18.47
CA SER A 40 -13.16 12.90 19.92
C SER A 40 -11.94 13.76 20.21
N GLY A 41 -12.17 15.00 20.65
CA GLY A 41 -11.22 16.12 20.54
C GLY A 41 -9.79 15.70 20.81
N ILE A 42 -9.06 15.41 19.73
CA ILE A 42 -7.61 15.30 19.74
C ILE A 42 -7.14 16.73 19.88
N SER A 43 -6.24 16.99 20.82
CA SER A 43 -5.55 18.27 20.91
C SER A 43 -4.71 18.44 19.66
N VAL A 44 -5.32 18.99 18.60
CA VAL A 44 -4.64 19.38 17.37
C VAL A 44 -3.51 20.32 17.76
N ASN A 45 -2.28 19.94 17.44
CA ASN A 45 -1.16 20.85 17.53
C ASN A 45 -1.48 22.05 16.62
N THR A 46 -1.72 23.21 17.22
CA THR A 46 -2.40 24.36 16.58
C THR A 46 -1.62 25.01 15.42
N THR A 47 -0.46 24.47 15.07
CA THR A 47 0.47 24.98 14.05
C THR A 47 0.34 24.32 12.69
N ILE A 48 -0.01 23.03 12.59
CA ILE A 48 -0.12 22.35 11.29
C ILE A 48 -1.44 22.72 10.64
N LYS A 49 -1.36 23.26 9.43
CA LYS A 49 -2.54 23.69 8.67
C LYS A 49 -2.46 23.21 7.24
N THR A 50 -3.65 23.08 6.65
CA THR A 50 -3.84 22.69 5.26
C THR A 50 -3.98 23.91 4.37
N TYR A 51 -3.28 23.88 3.24
CA TYR A 51 -3.23 24.95 2.26
C TYR A 51 -3.38 24.38 0.85
N ASN A 52 -3.63 25.27 -0.10
CA ASN A 52 -3.78 24.93 -1.51
C ASN A 52 -2.75 25.69 -2.34
N LEU A 53 -2.20 25.01 -3.34
CA LEU A 53 -1.47 25.63 -4.44
C LEU A 53 -2.25 25.39 -5.73
N SER A 54 -2.48 26.45 -6.50
CA SER A 54 -3.09 26.33 -7.83
C SER A 54 -2.07 25.76 -8.81
N VAL A 55 -2.35 24.59 -9.38
CA VAL A 55 -1.48 23.89 -10.34
C VAL A 55 -2.24 23.57 -11.64
N PRO A 56 -1.56 23.49 -12.80
CA PRO A 56 -2.19 23.13 -14.07
C PRO A 56 -2.88 21.76 -14.02
N ILE A 57 -4.04 21.64 -14.65
CA ILE A 57 -4.69 20.34 -14.88
C ILE A 57 -3.84 19.49 -15.85
N ASP A 58 -3.32 20.14 -16.90
CA ASP A 58 -2.54 19.51 -17.97
C ASP A 58 -1.18 20.20 -18.19
N HIS A 59 -0.09 19.52 -17.86
CA HIS A 59 1.28 19.99 -18.07
C HIS A 59 1.81 19.75 -19.48
N PHE A 60 1.14 18.91 -20.29
CA PHE A 60 1.72 18.35 -21.53
C PHE A 60 0.78 18.55 -22.74
N HIS A 61 0.59 19.80 -23.15
CA HIS A 61 -0.23 20.21 -24.30
C HIS A 61 0.27 19.71 -25.68
N ASN A 62 1.41 19.02 -25.71
CA ASN A 62 2.01 18.42 -26.89
C ASN A 62 1.76 16.92 -27.00
N GLU A 63 1.12 16.29 -26.00
CA GLU A 63 0.91 14.85 -25.95
C GLU A 63 -0.55 14.47 -26.22
N THR A 64 -0.78 13.79 -27.34
CA THR A 64 -2.11 13.36 -27.79
C THR A 64 -2.92 12.55 -26.77
N LYS A 65 -2.27 11.85 -25.82
CA LYS A 65 -2.96 11.09 -24.76
C LYS A 65 -3.77 11.96 -23.79
N TYR A 66 -3.48 13.26 -23.73
CA TYR A 66 -4.18 14.23 -22.88
C TYR A 66 -5.27 15.02 -23.63
N GLU A 67 -5.44 14.81 -24.94
CA GLU A 67 -6.50 15.47 -25.70
C GLU A 67 -7.91 15.04 -25.23
N PRO A 68 -8.90 15.96 -25.19
CA PRO A 68 -8.73 17.41 -25.38
C PRO A 68 -7.97 18.04 -24.20
N HIS A 69 -6.99 18.87 -24.52
CA HIS A 69 -6.16 19.56 -23.53
C HIS A 69 -6.96 20.52 -22.65
N SER A 70 -6.40 20.87 -21.50
CA SER A 70 -6.99 21.82 -20.56
C SER A 70 -6.00 22.90 -20.13
N ASP A 71 -6.34 24.16 -20.39
CA ASP A 71 -5.64 25.32 -19.80
C ASP A 71 -6.08 25.61 -18.35
N GLY A 72 -6.90 24.73 -17.77
CA GLY A 72 -7.46 24.90 -16.43
C GLY A 72 -6.45 24.63 -15.32
N TYR A 73 -6.81 25.05 -14.11
CA TYR A 73 -6.03 24.85 -12.90
C TYR A 73 -6.91 24.23 -11.82
N PHE A 74 -6.30 23.48 -10.92
CA PHE A 74 -6.95 22.92 -9.74
C PHE A 74 -6.11 23.18 -8.48
N ASN A 75 -6.74 23.05 -7.32
CA ASN A 75 -6.07 23.21 -6.04
C ASN A 75 -5.42 21.89 -5.63
N LEU A 76 -4.09 21.86 -5.62
CA LEU A 76 -3.31 20.79 -5.00
C LEU A 76 -3.13 21.11 -3.52
N ARG A 77 -3.57 20.19 -2.67
CA ARG A 77 -3.60 20.38 -1.23
C ARG A 77 -2.28 19.95 -0.59
N TYR A 78 -1.87 20.64 0.47
CA TYR A 78 -0.70 20.26 1.27
C TYR A 78 -0.87 20.68 2.72
N MET A 79 -0.26 19.93 3.63
CA MET A 79 -0.09 20.31 5.05
C MET A 79 1.35 20.74 5.27
N VAL A 80 1.57 21.71 6.14
CA VAL A 80 2.91 22.22 6.45
C VAL A 80 3.12 22.38 7.95
N ASP A 81 4.29 21.94 8.40
CA ASP A 81 4.83 22.19 9.74
C ASP A 81 6.13 22.99 9.65
N THR A 82 6.11 24.20 10.18
CA THR A 82 7.26 25.12 10.24
C THR A 82 7.92 25.16 11.62
N SER A 83 7.43 24.38 12.59
CA SER A 83 7.88 24.44 14.00
C SER A 83 9.37 24.17 14.19
N ASN A 84 9.98 23.43 13.26
CA ASN A 84 11.38 23.03 13.28
C ASN A 84 12.30 23.91 12.40
N TYR A 85 11.75 24.88 11.66
CA TYR A 85 12.51 25.61 10.65
C TYR A 85 13.62 26.48 11.24
N GLN A 86 14.79 26.41 10.63
CA GLN A 86 15.93 27.28 10.86
C GLN A 86 16.40 27.83 9.51
N GLU A 87 16.94 29.05 9.50
CA GLU A 87 17.41 29.69 8.26
C GLU A 87 18.43 28.82 7.52
N GLY A 88 18.18 28.60 6.22
CA GLY A 88 18.98 27.70 5.38
C GLY A 88 18.68 26.20 5.55
N GLY A 89 17.61 25.87 6.27
CA GLY A 89 17.08 24.51 6.37
C GLY A 89 16.42 24.02 5.07
N PRO A 90 16.34 22.68 4.86
CA PRO A 90 15.71 22.11 3.67
C PRO A 90 14.19 22.14 3.72
N VAL A 91 13.56 21.80 2.59
CA VAL A 91 12.15 21.42 2.53
C VAL A 91 12.07 19.90 2.45
N ILE A 92 11.42 19.26 3.43
CA ILE A 92 11.14 17.83 3.46
C ILE A 92 9.70 17.61 3.02
N ILE A 93 9.50 16.92 1.90
CA ILE A 93 8.17 16.69 1.32
C ILE A 93 7.86 15.19 1.37
N LEU A 94 6.92 14.80 2.23
CA LEU A 94 6.30 13.49 2.21
C LEU A 94 5.16 13.50 1.20
N HIS A 95 5.27 12.67 0.16
CA HIS A 95 4.24 12.54 -0.85
C HIS A 95 3.14 11.59 -0.36
N SER A 96 1.87 12.00 -0.36
CA SER A 96 0.79 11.19 0.24
C SER A 96 0.51 9.89 -0.52
N GLY A 97 0.82 9.88 -1.82
CA GLY A 97 0.51 8.77 -2.71
C GLY A 97 -0.99 8.67 -2.95
N GLU A 98 -1.49 7.46 -2.98
CA GLU A 98 -2.88 7.08 -3.18
C GLU A 98 -3.76 7.28 -1.93
N ALA A 99 -3.52 8.36 -1.18
CA ALA A 99 -4.21 8.67 0.06
C ALA A 99 -4.49 10.15 0.24
N ASP A 100 -5.49 10.43 1.09
CA ASP A 100 -5.76 11.76 1.63
C ASP A 100 -4.59 12.18 2.54
N ILE A 101 -4.18 13.44 2.48
CA ILE A 101 -3.11 13.97 3.36
C ILE A 101 -3.45 13.87 4.85
N GLU A 102 -4.74 13.85 5.22
CA GLU A 102 -5.16 13.62 6.62
C GLU A 102 -4.73 12.23 7.12
N ASP A 103 -4.67 11.23 6.23
CA ASP A 103 -4.19 9.88 6.54
C ASP A 103 -2.65 9.81 6.70
N ARG A 104 -1.94 10.94 6.54
CA ARG A 104 -0.48 11.07 6.65
C ARG A 104 -0.05 12.05 7.74
N LEU A 105 -1.00 12.62 8.48
CA LEU A 105 -0.74 13.65 9.49
C LEU A 105 0.27 13.18 10.55
N SER A 106 0.14 11.94 11.03
CA SER A 106 1.05 11.38 12.04
C SER A 106 2.53 11.41 11.60
N TYR A 107 2.80 11.26 10.30
CA TYR A 107 4.17 11.30 9.78
C TYR A 107 4.77 12.71 9.82
N LEU A 108 3.92 13.74 9.73
CA LEU A 108 4.29 15.14 9.83
C LEU A 108 4.37 15.63 11.28
N GLU A 109 3.49 15.12 12.15
CA GLU A 109 3.46 15.51 13.58
C GLU A 109 4.59 14.89 14.38
N HIS A 110 4.84 13.59 14.20
CA HIS A 110 5.77 12.83 15.06
C HIS A 110 6.51 11.68 14.34
N GLY A 111 6.16 11.35 13.09
CA GLY A 111 6.87 10.35 12.29
C GLY A 111 8.02 10.92 11.45
N ILE A 112 8.34 10.24 10.34
CA ILE A 112 9.60 10.46 9.63
C ILE A 112 9.79 11.88 9.08
N ALA A 113 8.72 12.54 8.61
CA ALA A 113 8.84 13.92 8.12
C ALA A 113 9.18 14.89 9.26
N ASN A 114 8.59 14.68 10.45
CA ASN A 114 8.96 15.42 11.67
C ASN A 114 10.40 15.14 12.07
N ILE A 115 10.80 13.87 12.13
CA ILE A 115 12.13 13.41 12.54
C ILE A 115 13.21 14.06 11.65
N LEU A 116 13.02 14.03 10.33
CA LEU A 116 13.92 14.66 9.37
C LEU A 116 13.95 16.18 9.54
N ALA A 117 12.78 16.84 9.55
CA ALA A 117 12.69 18.29 9.69
C ALA A 117 13.36 18.79 10.97
N LYS A 118 13.09 18.15 12.12
CA LYS A 118 13.70 18.46 13.41
C LYS A 118 15.22 18.26 13.40
N ALA A 119 15.70 17.20 12.77
CA ALA A 119 17.13 16.90 12.73
C ALA A 119 17.94 17.83 11.80
N THR A 120 17.29 18.42 10.79
CA THR A 120 17.94 19.26 9.77
C THR A 120 17.59 20.74 9.87
N GLY A 121 16.69 21.13 10.77
CA GLY A 121 16.15 22.50 10.85
C GLY A 121 15.26 22.84 9.65
N GLY A 122 14.58 21.85 9.06
CA GLY A 122 13.80 22.00 7.83
C GLY A 122 12.33 22.32 8.06
N VAL A 123 11.62 22.58 6.97
CA VAL A 123 10.15 22.59 6.92
C VAL A 123 9.66 21.19 6.56
N GLY A 124 8.68 20.67 7.30
CA GLY A 124 7.97 19.44 6.94
C GLY A 124 6.72 19.75 6.12
N ILE A 125 6.51 19.01 5.03
CA ILE A 125 5.32 19.12 4.18
C ILE A 125 4.76 17.72 3.91
N VAL A 126 3.45 17.58 3.95
CA VAL A 126 2.73 16.47 3.32
C VAL A 126 2.03 17.02 2.08
N LEU A 127 2.34 16.48 0.91
CA LEU A 127 1.78 16.91 -0.37
C LEU A 127 0.76 15.88 -0.88
N GLU A 128 -0.45 16.35 -1.23
CA GLU A 128 -1.49 15.50 -1.81
C GLU A 128 -1.18 15.15 -3.26
N HIS A 129 -1.53 13.94 -3.68
CA HIS A 129 -1.51 13.52 -5.08
C HIS A 129 -2.76 14.00 -5.82
N ARG A 130 -2.65 14.38 -7.11
CA ARG A 130 -3.83 14.64 -7.96
C ARG A 130 -4.83 13.48 -7.94
N TYR A 131 -6.12 13.75 -7.91
CA TYR A 131 -7.21 12.75 -7.82
C TYR A 131 -7.27 11.93 -6.52
N TYR A 132 -6.59 12.38 -5.46
CA TYR A 132 -6.73 11.81 -4.12
C TYR A 132 -7.13 12.88 -3.11
N GLY A 133 -7.75 12.46 -2.00
CA GLY A 133 -8.28 13.35 -0.97
C GLY A 133 -9.22 14.40 -1.55
N GLN A 134 -8.79 15.66 -1.57
CA GLN A 134 -9.57 16.79 -2.08
C GLN A 134 -8.96 17.47 -3.31
N SER A 135 -7.85 16.94 -3.83
CA SER A 135 -7.11 17.52 -4.96
C SER A 135 -7.60 16.99 -6.31
N TRP A 136 -8.82 17.35 -6.70
CA TRP A 136 -9.49 16.83 -7.92
C TRP A 136 -9.40 17.81 -9.11
N PRO A 137 -8.73 17.43 -10.22
CA PRO A 137 -8.69 18.24 -11.43
C PRO A 137 -10.03 18.31 -12.19
N THR A 138 -10.86 17.28 -12.06
CA THR A 138 -12.17 17.15 -12.74
C THR A 138 -13.24 16.71 -11.75
N ASN A 139 -14.52 17.01 -12.06
CA ASN A 139 -15.66 16.61 -11.23
C ASN A 139 -16.16 15.18 -11.49
N GLU A 140 -15.86 14.64 -12.66
CA GLU A 140 -16.26 13.29 -13.05
C GLU A 140 -15.07 12.34 -12.88
N THR A 141 -15.40 11.07 -12.64
CA THR A 141 -14.45 9.99 -12.37
C THR A 141 -14.50 8.90 -13.45
N ASP A 142 -14.94 9.24 -14.65
CA ASP A 142 -14.91 8.37 -15.82
C ASP A 142 -13.52 8.30 -16.47
N LYS A 143 -13.38 7.40 -17.44
CA LYS A 143 -12.11 7.16 -18.13
C LYS A 143 -11.59 8.43 -18.81
N GLU A 144 -12.47 9.20 -19.41
CA GLU A 144 -12.17 10.43 -20.13
C GLU A 144 -11.64 11.51 -19.18
N SER A 145 -12.27 11.68 -18.02
CA SER A 145 -11.89 12.66 -17.00
C SER A 145 -10.60 12.26 -16.27
N TYR A 146 -10.36 10.96 -16.12
CA TYR A 146 -9.12 10.43 -15.56
C TYR A 146 -7.93 10.42 -16.52
N ARG A 147 -8.06 10.92 -17.77
CA ARG A 147 -6.92 11.02 -18.69
C ARG A 147 -5.72 11.81 -18.13
N PHE A 148 -5.96 12.71 -17.17
CA PHE A 148 -4.91 13.46 -16.48
C PHE A 148 -4.39 12.78 -15.21
N LEU A 149 -4.97 11.64 -14.79
CA LEU A 149 -4.47 10.79 -13.72
C LEU A 149 -3.40 9.85 -14.30
N THR A 150 -2.22 10.41 -14.52
CA THR A 150 -1.03 9.69 -14.99
C THR A 150 0.17 10.04 -14.12
N THR A 151 1.14 9.15 -14.07
CA THR A 151 2.37 9.34 -13.30
C THR A 151 3.14 10.57 -13.79
N ASP A 152 3.23 10.77 -15.12
CA ASP A 152 3.91 11.93 -15.70
C ASP A 152 3.30 13.26 -15.21
N GLN A 153 1.97 13.38 -15.23
CA GLN A 153 1.29 14.59 -14.80
C GLN A 153 1.43 14.84 -13.29
N ALA A 154 1.36 13.77 -12.48
CA ALA A 154 1.56 13.88 -11.04
C ALA A 154 3.00 14.28 -10.69
N LEU A 155 4.01 13.74 -11.38
CA LEU A 155 5.41 14.16 -11.20
C LEU A 155 5.59 15.64 -11.57
N ALA A 156 4.94 16.10 -12.63
CA ALA A 156 4.94 17.49 -13.05
C ALA A 156 4.25 18.41 -12.01
N ASP A 157 3.16 17.97 -11.36
CA ASP A 157 2.57 18.68 -10.22
C ASP A 157 3.55 18.86 -9.08
N THR A 158 4.23 17.78 -8.66
CA THR A 158 5.19 17.83 -7.54
C THR A 158 6.35 18.78 -7.86
N ALA A 159 6.82 18.78 -9.11
CA ALA A 159 7.89 19.67 -9.56
C ALA A 159 7.41 21.13 -9.64
N TYR A 160 6.20 21.37 -10.18
CA TYR A 160 5.58 22.68 -10.21
C TYR A 160 5.36 23.22 -8.80
N PHE A 161 4.88 22.38 -7.88
CA PHE A 161 4.71 22.70 -6.47
C PHE A 161 6.01 23.16 -5.84
N SER A 162 7.09 22.41 -6.01
CA SER A 162 8.40 22.75 -5.43
C SER A 162 9.00 24.06 -5.97
N LYS A 163 8.75 24.37 -7.25
CA LYS A 163 9.20 25.63 -7.87
C LYS A 163 8.35 26.85 -7.49
N ASN A 164 7.12 26.63 -7.04
CA ASN A 164 6.16 27.68 -6.71
C ASN A 164 5.72 27.64 -5.24
N LEU A 165 6.49 26.94 -4.40
CA LEU A 165 6.15 26.70 -3.01
C LEU A 165 5.97 28.03 -2.28
N LYS A 166 4.89 28.11 -1.51
CA LYS A 166 4.63 29.18 -0.56
C LYS A 166 4.51 28.54 0.80
N VAL A 167 5.31 29.01 1.76
CA VAL A 167 5.22 28.54 3.14
C VAL A 167 4.71 29.67 4.01
N PRO A 168 3.45 29.59 4.46
CA PRO A 168 2.85 30.64 5.28
C PRO A 168 3.64 30.91 6.57
N GLY A 169 3.95 32.17 6.83
CA GLY A 169 4.77 32.62 7.96
C GLY A 169 6.28 32.59 7.70
N LEU A 170 6.73 32.14 6.53
CA LEU A 170 8.14 32.14 6.09
C LEU A 170 8.31 32.84 4.73
N GLU A 171 7.41 33.75 4.35
CA GLU A 171 7.40 34.42 3.04
C GLU A 171 8.68 35.24 2.76
N GLN A 172 9.41 35.63 3.80
CA GLN A 172 10.71 36.31 3.68
C GLN A 172 11.85 35.38 3.26
N HIS A 173 11.68 34.05 3.35
CA HIS A 173 12.69 33.07 2.95
C HIS A 173 12.33 32.47 1.60
N ASN A 174 13.30 32.39 0.68
CA ASN A 174 13.09 31.71 -0.60
C ASN A 174 13.22 30.18 -0.42
N LEU A 175 12.10 29.53 -0.13
CA LEU A 175 12.01 28.08 0.03
C LEU A 175 11.65 27.35 -1.27
N THR A 176 11.87 27.95 -2.45
CA THR A 176 11.61 27.29 -3.74
C THR A 176 12.83 26.53 -4.25
N ALA A 177 12.58 25.44 -4.97
CA ALA A 177 13.60 24.74 -5.75
C ALA A 177 13.95 25.54 -7.03
N PRO A 178 15.22 25.54 -7.49
CA PRO A 178 16.36 24.76 -6.98
C PRO A 178 17.15 25.44 -5.85
N GLY A 179 16.81 26.67 -5.46
CA GLY A 179 17.62 27.46 -4.52
C GLY A 179 17.68 26.88 -3.10
N THR A 180 16.62 26.20 -2.68
CA THR A 180 16.56 25.44 -1.41
C THR A 180 16.54 23.94 -1.72
N PRO A 181 17.27 23.09 -0.97
CA PRO A 181 17.27 21.65 -1.22
C PRO A 181 15.94 21.03 -0.80
N HIS A 182 15.21 20.50 -1.78
CA HIS A 182 13.99 19.73 -1.54
C HIS A 182 14.33 18.24 -1.46
N ILE A 183 13.96 17.59 -0.35
CA ILE A 183 14.12 16.15 -0.13
C ILE A 183 12.74 15.51 -0.16
N LEU A 184 12.53 14.57 -1.07
CA LEU A 184 11.28 13.83 -1.17
C LEU A 184 11.31 12.58 -0.28
N TYR A 185 10.15 12.21 0.23
CA TYR A 185 9.91 10.98 0.96
C TYR A 185 8.60 10.36 0.48
N GLY A 186 8.54 9.04 0.32
CA GLY A 186 7.29 8.33 0.08
C GLY A 186 7.37 6.85 0.39
N GLY A 187 6.21 6.30 0.75
CA GLY A 187 5.99 4.88 1.03
C GLY A 187 5.24 4.19 -0.10
N SER A 188 5.50 2.90 -0.35
CA SER A 188 4.69 2.11 -1.30
C SER A 188 4.72 2.69 -2.74
N TYR A 189 3.57 2.94 -3.37
CA TYR A 189 3.49 3.70 -4.64
C TYR A 189 4.20 5.05 -4.52
N ALA A 190 3.98 5.80 -3.43
CA ALA A 190 4.66 7.08 -3.23
C ALA A 190 6.18 6.91 -3.16
N GLY A 191 6.68 5.78 -2.65
CA GLY A 191 8.12 5.46 -2.64
C GLY A 191 8.68 5.28 -4.05
N GLY A 192 8.00 4.47 -4.87
CA GLY A 192 8.33 4.35 -6.29
C GLY A 192 8.24 5.69 -7.03
N PHE A 193 7.20 6.47 -6.74
CA PHE A 193 6.95 7.79 -7.30
C PHE A 193 8.06 8.79 -6.98
N VAL A 194 8.50 8.92 -5.72
CA VAL A 194 9.55 9.89 -5.36
C VAL A 194 10.93 9.49 -5.88
N ALA A 195 11.20 8.19 -6.04
CA ALA A 195 12.40 7.71 -6.72
C ALA A 195 12.42 8.14 -8.20
N LEU A 196 11.28 8.05 -8.89
CA LEU A 196 11.11 8.57 -10.25
C LEU A 196 11.24 10.09 -10.30
N ALA A 197 10.61 10.81 -9.36
CA ALA A 197 10.67 12.26 -9.28
C ALA A 197 12.11 12.77 -9.17
N ARG A 198 12.92 12.17 -8.29
CA ARG A 198 14.34 12.52 -8.16
C ARG A 198 15.14 12.21 -9.43
N LYS A 199 14.82 11.12 -10.13
CA LYS A 199 15.49 10.74 -11.38
C LYS A 199 15.11 11.62 -12.57
N LEU A 200 13.85 12.03 -12.67
CA LEU A 200 13.29 12.74 -13.83
C LEU A 200 13.31 14.26 -13.69
N TYR A 201 13.32 14.76 -12.46
CA TYR A 201 13.43 16.18 -12.14
C TYR A 201 14.65 16.44 -11.25
N PRO A 202 15.86 16.07 -11.69
CA PRO A 202 17.05 16.09 -10.83
C PRO A 202 17.52 17.49 -10.46
N ASP A 203 17.10 18.50 -11.23
CA ASP A 203 17.37 19.91 -10.94
C ASP A 203 16.38 20.47 -9.92
N VAL A 204 15.26 19.78 -9.64
CA VAL A 204 14.23 20.25 -8.70
C VAL A 204 14.39 19.59 -7.34
N PHE A 205 14.61 18.27 -7.34
CA PHE A 205 14.71 17.50 -6.10
C PHE A 205 16.15 17.12 -5.83
N TRP A 206 16.65 17.51 -4.66
CA TRP A 206 18.03 17.25 -4.28
C TRP A 206 18.27 15.79 -3.91
N GLY A 207 17.31 15.16 -3.21
CA GLY A 207 17.32 13.75 -2.86
C GLY A 207 15.92 13.17 -2.69
N ALA A 208 15.82 11.85 -2.65
CA ALA A 208 14.58 11.14 -2.36
C ALA A 208 14.83 9.90 -1.50
N ILE A 209 13.92 9.62 -0.57
CA ILE A 209 13.87 8.37 0.19
C ILE A 209 12.62 7.60 -0.26
N SER A 210 12.86 6.42 -0.84
CA SER A 210 11.84 5.48 -1.31
C SER A 210 11.70 4.37 -0.27
N SER A 211 10.74 4.54 0.63
CA SER A 211 10.41 3.53 1.64
C SER A 211 9.43 2.49 1.08
N SER A 212 9.78 1.19 1.14
CA SER A 212 8.96 0.09 0.62
C SER A 212 8.46 0.35 -0.80
N GLY A 213 9.32 0.98 -1.60
CA GLY A 213 8.92 1.65 -2.83
C GLY A 213 8.80 0.68 -4.01
N VAL A 214 7.64 0.68 -4.67
CA VAL A 214 7.38 -0.20 -5.81
C VAL A 214 7.95 0.36 -7.11
N THR A 215 9.27 0.29 -7.28
CA THR A 215 9.94 0.84 -8.48
C THR A 215 9.79 -0.05 -9.72
N ALA A 216 9.43 -1.32 -9.56
CA ALA A 216 9.26 -2.31 -10.60
C ALA A 216 7.79 -2.67 -10.75
N VAL A 217 7.19 -2.18 -11.83
CA VAL A 217 5.76 -2.35 -12.11
C VAL A 217 5.51 -3.74 -12.70
N ILE A 218 4.58 -4.48 -12.09
CA ILE A 218 4.29 -5.88 -12.44
C ILE A 218 2.78 -6.02 -12.54
N ASP A 219 2.24 -6.29 -13.72
CA ASP A 219 0.79 -6.42 -13.90
C ASP A 219 0.26 -7.83 -13.57
N ASP A 220 1.02 -8.88 -13.86
CA ASP A 220 0.76 -10.25 -13.41
C ASP A 220 1.59 -10.55 -12.14
N PHE A 221 1.00 -10.36 -10.96
CA PHE A 221 1.76 -10.21 -9.72
C PHE A 221 1.53 -11.33 -8.70
N TRP A 222 1.87 -12.56 -9.09
CA TRP A 222 1.82 -13.71 -8.17
C TRP A 222 2.89 -13.62 -7.05
N GLN A 223 4.00 -12.92 -7.31
CA GLN A 223 5.18 -12.81 -6.44
C GLN A 223 4.89 -12.14 -5.10
N TYR A 224 3.84 -11.31 -5.01
CA TYR A 224 3.39 -10.69 -3.76
C TYR A 224 3.24 -11.71 -2.63
N THR A 225 2.72 -12.90 -2.95
CA THR A 225 2.47 -13.96 -1.96
C THR A 225 3.74 -14.70 -1.51
N GLU A 226 4.89 -14.44 -2.13
CA GLU A 226 6.15 -15.08 -1.72
C GLU A 226 6.62 -14.57 -0.36
N ALA A 227 6.29 -13.33 0.06
CA ALA A 227 6.57 -12.89 1.42
C ALA A 227 5.88 -13.81 2.45
N THR A 228 4.60 -14.11 2.25
CA THR A 228 3.87 -15.11 3.03
C THR A 228 4.59 -16.46 3.00
N ARG A 229 5.09 -16.91 1.84
CA ARG A 229 5.83 -18.18 1.75
C ARG A 229 7.07 -18.20 2.64
N TYR A 230 7.86 -17.14 2.64
CA TYR A 230 9.15 -17.11 3.32
C TYR A 230 9.07 -16.71 4.80
N PHE A 231 8.08 -15.91 5.18
CA PHE A 231 8.04 -15.25 6.50
C PHE A 231 6.83 -15.61 7.37
N SER A 232 5.94 -16.50 6.91
CA SER A 232 4.87 -17.00 7.80
C SER A 232 5.45 -17.72 9.03
N PRO A 233 4.87 -17.54 10.22
CA PRO A 233 5.32 -18.21 11.44
C PRO A 233 5.04 -19.73 11.40
N GLY A 234 5.97 -20.50 11.95
CA GLY A 234 5.84 -21.94 12.16
C GLY A 234 5.43 -22.72 10.91
N ASP A 235 4.40 -23.56 11.06
CA ASP A 235 3.89 -24.45 10.00
C ASP A 235 2.94 -23.76 9.01
N CYS A 236 2.72 -22.44 9.12
CA CYS A 236 1.68 -21.74 8.37
C CYS A 236 1.91 -21.77 6.86
N SER A 237 3.10 -21.39 6.39
CA SER A 237 3.46 -21.42 4.97
C SER A 237 3.28 -22.81 4.32
N PRO A 238 3.89 -23.90 4.83
CA PRO A 238 3.70 -25.22 4.22
C PRO A 238 2.25 -25.74 4.35
N THR A 239 1.50 -25.27 5.35
CA THR A 239 0.08 -25.61 5.49
C THR A 239 -0.76 -24.94 4.42
N ILE A 240 -0.63 -23.62 4.25
CA ILE A 240 -1.36 -22.85 3.22
C ILE A 240 -1.15 -23.50 1.85
N GLN A 241 0.10 -23.78 1.48
CA GLN A 241 0.43 -24.42 0.21
C GLN A 241 -0.29 -25.76 -0.01
N LYS A 242 -0.32 -26.62 1.01
CA LYS A 242 -1.01 -27.93 0.92
C LYS A 242 -2.52 -27.77 0.87
N LEU A 243 -3.09 -26.86 1.66
CA LEU A 243 -4.54 -26.60 1.65
C LEU A 243 -4.99 -26.04 0.29
N THR A 244 -4.24 -25.10 -0.26
CA THR A 244 -4.44 -24.55 -1.60
C THR A 244 -4.34 -25.63 -2.67
N ASP A 245 -3.32 -26.51 -2.61
CA ASP A 245 -3.20 -27.63 -3.56
C ASP A 245 -4.34 -28.65 -3.45
N VAL A 246 -4.82 -28.94 -2.24
CA VAL A 246 -6.03 -29.75 -2.06
C VAL A 246 -7.17 -29.09 -2.83
N ILE A 247 -7.47 -27.82 -2.55
CA ILE A 247 -8.55 -27.07 -3.20
C ILE A 247 -8.41 -27.08 -4.73
N ASP A 248 -7.23 -26.76 -5.26
CA ASP A 248 -6.96 -26.68 -6.70
C ASP A 248 -7.13 -28.03 -7.39
N LYS A 249 -6.70 -29.13 -6.78
CA LYS A 249 -6.90 -30.49 -7.33
C LYS A 249 -8.37 -30.89 -7.45
N GLN A 250 -9.28 -30.20 -6.77
CA GLN A 250 -10.72 -30.36 -6.97
C GLN A 250 -11.28 -29.31 -7.93
N LEU A 251 -10.98 -28.03 -7.71
CA LEU A 251 -11.46 -26.91 -8.52
C LEU A 251 -11.04 -26.98 -10.00
N LEU A 252 -9.85 -27.52 -10.27
CA LEU A 252 -9.25 -27.60 -11.60
C LEU A 252 -9.26 -29.03 -12.15
N SER A 253 -10.09 -29.91 -11.58
CA SER A 253 -10.14 -31.33 -11.97
C SER A 253 -10.87 -31.60 -13.29
N GLY A 254 -11.68 -30.65 -13.78
CA GLY A 254 -12.62 -30.85 -14.88
C GLY A 254 -13.85 -31.70 -14.50
N ASP A 255 -13.95 -32.14 -13.24
CA ASP A 255 -15.12 -32.84 -12.71
C ASP A 255 -15.98 -31.86 -11.91
N LYS A 256 -17.10 -31.47 -12.53
CA LYS A 256 -18.07 -30.53 -11.95
C LYS A 256 -18.58 -30.96 -10.57
N LYS A 257 -18.67 -32.27 -10.28
CA LYS A 257 -19.09 -32.74 -8.96
C LYS A 257 -18.03 -32.45 -7.90
N ARG A 258 -16.75 -32.61 -8.23
CA ARG A 258 -15.63 -32.30 -7.32
C ARG A 258 -15.50 -30.80 -7.10
N GLU A 259 -15.67 -30.01 -8.15
CA GLU A 259 -15.69 -28.54 -8.07
C GLU A 259 -16.83 -28.03 -7.17
N ASP A 260 -18.05 -28.53 -7.39
CA ASP A 260 -19.21 -28.15 -6.58
C ASP A 260 -19.04 -28.62 -5.13
N GLU A 261 -18.51 -29.83 -4.92
CA GLU A 261 -18.31 -30.40 -3.59
C GLU A 261 -17.34 -29.55 -2.77
N ILE A 262 -16.14 -29.24 -3.29
CA ILE A 262 -15.15 -28.45 -2.54
C ILE A 262 -15.73 -27.08 -2.16
N LYS A 263 -16.38 -26.37 -3.09
CA LYS A 263 -17.02 -25.06 -2.81
C LYS A 263 -18.17 -25.17 -1.81
N SER A 264 -18.93 -26.27 -1.84
CA SER A 264 -20.03 -26.48 -0.90
C SER A 264 -19.55 -26.65 0.55
N LEU A 265 -18.33 -27.15 0.79
CA LEU A 265 -17.76 -27.26 2.13
C LEU A 265 -17.61 -25.87 2.78
N PHE A 266 -17.31 -24.86 1.98
CA PHE A 266 -17.25 -23.45 2.36
C PHE A 266 -18.61 -22.75 2.35
N GLY A 267 -19.69 -23.41 1.91
CA GLY A 267 -20.99 -22.78 1.72
C GLY A 267 -21.04 -21.82 0.52
N LEU A 268 -20.14 -21.99 -0.46
CA LEU A 268 -19.93 -21.10 -1.60
C LEU A 268 -20.13 -21.81 -2.94
N ARG A 269 -20.99 -22.84 -2.97
CA ARG A 269 -21.19 -23.72 -4.14
C ARG A 269 -21.49 -22.94 -5.42
N ASP A 270 -22.27 -21.87 -5.31
CA ASP A 270 -22.79 -21.14 -6.45
C ASP A 270 -21.75 -20.26 -7.14
N LEU A 271 -20.63 -19.94 -6.48
CA LEU A 271 -19.56 -19.13 -7.05
C LEU A 271 -18.86 -19.86 -8.20
N TRP A 272 -18.37 -19.10 -9.19
CA TRP A 272 -17.40 -19.62 -10.14
C TRP A 272 -16.05 -19.87 -9.47
N ASN A 273 -15.17 -20.65 -10.12
CA ASN A 273 -13.97 -21.14 -9.47
C ASN A 273 -12.98 -20.01 -9.15
N ASP A 274 -12.93 -18.98 -9.99
CA ASP A 274 -12.16 -17.75 -9.78
C ASP A 274 -12.76 -16.84 -8.69
N GLU A 275 -14.09 -16.68 -8.67
CA GLU A 275 -14.85 -15.97 -7.62
C GLU A 275 -14.67 -16.64 -6.25
N PHE A 276 -14.66 -17.97 -6.21
CA PHE A 276 -14.37 -18.72 -4.99
C PHE A 276 -12.91 -18.58 -4.58
N ALA A 277 -11.98 -18.66 -5.53
CA ALA A 277 -10.56 -18.56 -5.28
C ALA A 277 -10.14 -17.18 -4.74
N SER A 278 -10.77 -16.08 -5.20
CA SER A 278 -10.44 -14.74 -4.69
C SER A 278 -10.73 -14.60 -3.19
N LEU A 279 -11.81 -15.21 -2.70
CA LEU A 279 -12.17 -15.20 -1.27
C LEU A 279 -11.20 -15.99 -0.38
N LEU A 280 -10.32 -16.82 -0.95
CA LEU A 280 -9.32 -17.57 -0.18
C LEU A 280 -8.02 -16.78 0.05
N MET A 281 -7.83 -15.68 -0.68
CA MET A 281 -6.59 -14.88 -0.63
C MET A 281 -6.58 -13.85 0.50
N GLU A 282 -7.74 -13.38 0.96
CA GLU A 282 -7.90 -12.20 1.82
C GLU A 282 -6.96 -12.19 3.03
N ALA A 283 -6.85 -13.32 3.73
CA ALA A 283 -6.02 -13.41 4.94
C ALA A 283 -4.51 -13.24 4.70
N GLN A 284 -4.02 -13.47 3.48
CA GLN A 284 -2.61 -13.32 3.14
C GLN A 284 -2.21 -11.87 2.90
N GLY A 285 -3.18 -11.02 2.51
CA GLY A 285 -2.96 -9.58 2.35
C GLY A 285 -2.62 -8.88 3.66
N SER A 286 -3.22 -9.33 4.78
CA SER A 286 -3.01 -8.75 6.11
C SER A 286 -1.57 -8.84 6.64
N LEU A 287 -0.68 -9.59 5.99
CA LEU A 287 0.74 -9.59 6.37
C LEU A 287 1.32 -8.17 6.30
N GLN A 288 1.00 -7.43 5.23
CA GLN A 288 1.54 -6.07 5.03
C GLN A 288 1.12 -5.08 6.13
N ASP A 289 -0.04 -5.34 6.76
CA ASP A 289 -0.68 -4.44 7.73
C ASP A 289 -0.15 -4.63 9.15
N THR A 290 0.81 -5.54 9.33
CA THR A 290 1.52 -5.69 10.61
C THR A 290 2.40 -4.48 10.87
N ASN A 291 2.37 -4.01 12.11
CA ASN A 291 3.03 -2.77 12.53
C ASN A 291 3.68 -2.92 13.90
N TRP A 292 4.76 -2.18 14.13
CA TRP A 292 5.42 -2.16 15.43
C TRP A 292 4.73 -1.25 16.45
N ILE A 293 3.84 -0.34 16.00
CA ILE A 293 2.97 0.46 16.87
C ILE A 293 1.71 -0.37 17.22
N PRO A 294 1.48 -0.72 18.50
CA PRO A 294 0.39 -1.61 18.91
C PRO A 294 -1.01 -1.19 18.45
N VAL A 295 -1.31 0.12 18.48
CA VAL A 295 -2.63 0.65 18.05
C VAL A 295 -2.81 0.66 16.52
N LYS A 296 -1.73 0.44 15.76
CA LYS A 296 -1.74 0.36 14.28
C LYS A 296 -1.57 -1.06 13.76
N ASP A 297 -1.14 -2.00 14.59
CA ASP A 297 -0.84 -3.37 14.20
C ASP A 297 -2.09 -4.19 13.85
N ASP A 298 -2.07 -4.88 12.71
CA ASP A 298 -3.08 -5.87 12.33
C ASP A 298 -2.64 -7.30 12.70
N THR A 299 -3.32 -7.90 13.68
CA THR A 299 -3.05 -9.27 14.14
C THR A 299 -3.73 -10.36 13.29
N GLY A 300 -4.42 -9.98 12.21
CA GLY A 300 -5.22 -10.85 11.37
C GLY A 300 -4.41 -11.95 10.70
N PHE A 301 -3.22 -11.62 10.18
CA PHE A 301 -2.34 -12.60 9.56
C PHE A 301 -1.82 -13.63 10.58
N GLY A 302 -1.38 -13.17 11.75
CA GLY A 302 -0.93 -14.05 12.84
C GLY A 302 -2.07 -14.97 13.33
N THR A 303 -3.27 -14.42 13.49
CA THR A 303 -4.47 -15.18 13.87
C THR A 303 -4.82 -16.22 12.82
N PHE A 304 -4.81 -15.86 11.54
CA PHE A 304 -5.02 -16.80 10.44
C PHE A 304 -4.00 -17.94 10.49
N CYS A 305 -2.71 -17.63 10.63
CA CYS A 305 -1.65 -18.63 10.72
C CYS A 305 -1.81 -19.59 11.90
N ALA A 306 -2.17 -19.08 13.08
CA ALA A 306 -2.45 -19.92 14.24
C ALA A 306 -3.63 -20.87 14.02
N VAL A 307 -4.68 -20.39 13.35
CA VAL A 307 -5.89 -21.17 13.04
C VAL A 307 -5.59 -22.28 12.03
N VAL A 308 -5.00 -21.95 10.88
CA VAL A 308 -4.81 -22.93 9.79
C VAL A 308 -3.75 -23.96 10.14
N SER A 309 -2.75 -23.60 10.94
CA SER A 309 -1.68 -24.51 11.34
C SER A 309 -2.05 -25.45 12.50
N SER A 310 -3.21 -25.26 13.12
CA SER A 310 -3.64 -26.09 14.25
C SER A 310 -4.06 -27.50 13.81
N ASP A 311 -3.48 -28.51 14.47
CA ASP A 311 -3.85 -29.92 14.26
C ASP A 311 -5.19 -30.30 14.91
N ALA A 312 -5.70 -29.43 15.80
CA ALA A 312 -7.05 -29.54 16.35
C ALA A 312 -8.05 -28.80 15.46
N ALA A 313 -9.26 -29.35 15.34
CA ALA A 313 -10.36 -28.63 14.70
C ALA A 313 -10.85 -27.51 15.64
N VAL A 314 -10.58 -26.25 15.32
CA VAL A 314 -10.89 -25.09 16.18
C VAL A 314 -12.33 -24.59 16.01
N PHE A 315 -12.97 -24.89 14.87
CA PHE A 315 -14.36 -24.50 14.61
C PHE A 315 -15.31 -25.69 14.79
N ALA A 316 -16.04 -25.74 15.91
CA ALA A 316 -17.06 -26.77 16.13
C ALA A 316 -18.13 -26.79 15.02
N SER A 317 -18.39 -25.65 14.38
CA SER A 317 -19.34 -25.52 13.26
C SER A 317 -18.96 -26.35 12.04
N THR A 318 -17.69 -26.76 11.88
CA THR A 318 -17.24 -27.58 10.74
C THR A 318 -17.16 -29.07 11.07
N ALA A 319 -17.38 -29.49 12.31
CA ALA A 319 -17.21 -30.89 12.74
C ALA A 319 -17.99 -31.91 11.87
N HIS A 320 -19.22 -31.57 11.48
CA HIS A 320 -20.07 -32.40 10.62
C HIS A 320 -19.52 -32.62 9.20
N LEU A 321 -18.55 -31.79 8.74
CA LEU A 321 -17.94 -31.89 7.42
C LEU A 321 -16.74 -32.85 7.40
N ARG A 322 -16.28 -33.35 8.56
CA ARG A 322 -14.99 -34.04 8.69
C ARG A 322 -14.78 -35.16 7.67
N GLN A 323 -15.76 -36.03 7.47
CA GLN A 323 -15.62 -37.14 6.53
C GLN A 323 -15.50 -36.67 5.07
N ARG A 324 -16.26 -35.64 4.69
CA ARG A 324 -16.23 -35.06 3.33
C ARG A 324 -14.89 -34.36 3.08
N VAL A 325 -14.39 -33.60 4.06
CA VAL A 325 -13.06 -32.97 4.02
C VAL A 325 -11.96 -34.01 3.94
N ARG A 326 -12.03 -35.08 4.74
CA ARG A 326 -11.06 -36.18 4.71
C ARG A 326 -10.95 -36.80 3.31
N THR A 327 -12.09 -37.05 2.67
CA THR A 327 -12.13 -37.55 1.29
C THR A 327 -11.46 -36.57 0.32
N ALA A 328 -11.72 -35.26 0.42
CA ALA A 328 -11.06 -34.26 -0.43
C ALA A 328 -9.52 -34.27 -0.25
N VAL A 329 -9.05 -34.30 0.99
CA VAL A 329 -7.62 -34.40 1.34
C VAL A 329 -6.97 -35.67 0.77
N GLN A 330 -7.62 -36.82 0.93
CA GLN A 330 -7.11 -38.09 0.42
C GLN A 330 -7.11 -38.14 -1.12
N ASN A 331 -8.16 -37.62 -1.76
CA ASN A 331 -8.24 -37.49 -3.22
C ASN A 331 -7.15 -36.58 -3.79
N ALA A 332 -6.65 -35.63 -3.00
CA ALA A 332 -5.52 -34.79 -3.36
C ALA A 332 -4.15 -35.48 -3.16
N GLY A 333 -4.13 -36.71 -2.63
CA GLY A 333 -2.91 -37.51 -2.43
C GLY A 333 -2.19 -37.26 -1.12
N TYR A 334 -2.82 -36.61 -0.14
CA TYR A 334 -2.23 -36.33 1.17
C TYR A 334 -2.67 -37.33 2.23
N ALA A 335 -1.83 -37.50 3.27
CA ALA A 335 -2.25 -38.17 4.50
C ALA A 335 -3.44 -37.44 5.13
N ALA A 336 -4.39 -38.20 5.66
CA ALA A 336 -5.65 -37.65 6.17
C ALA A 336 -5.44 -36.66 7.32
N GLU A 337 -4.65 -37.02 8.33
CA GLU A 337 -4.37 -36.17 9.49
C GLU A 337 -2.90 -35.72 9.47
N PRO A 338 -2.58 -34.51 9.96
CA PRO A 338 -3.50 -33.52 10.54
C PRO A 338 -4.21 -32.63 9.50
N LEU A 339 -3.98 -32.83 8.20
CA LEU A 339 -4.44 -31.92 7.14
C LEU A 339 -5.98 -31.81 7.06
N THR A 340 -6.73 -32.84 7.46
CA THR A 340 -8.20 -32.78 7.59
C THR A 340 -8.61 -31.75 8.64
N SER A 341 -8.01 -31.74 9.83
CA SER A 341 -8.28 -30.73 10.85
C SER A 341 -7.89 -29.32 10.37
N ARG A 342 -6.71 -29.18 9.75
CA ARG A 342 -6.24 -27.89 9.19
C ARG A 342 -7.18 -27.36 8.09
N MET A 343 -7.70 -28.24 7.22
CA MET A 343 -8.69 -27.86 6.19
C MET A 343 -10.04 -27.49 6.80
N LEU A 344 -10.51 -28.21 7.83
CA LEU A 344 -11.70 -27.81 8.59
C LEU A 344 -11.54 -26.42 9.22
N ASN A 345 -10.33 -26.06 9.64
CA ASN A 345 -10.02 -24.75 10.19
C ASN A 345 -10.09 -23.66 9.13
N LEU A 346 -9.49 -23.87 7.95
CA LEU A 346 -9.60 -22.95 6.82
C LEU A 346 -11.08 -22.74 6.40
N ILE A 347 -11.86 -23.83 6.30
CA ILE A 347 -13.28 -23.76 6.00
C ILE A 347 -14.03 -22.91 7.04
N GLY A 348 -13.77 -23.13 8.32
CA GLY A 348 -14.42 -22.39 9.41
C GLY A 348 -14.05 -20.90 9.39
N PHE A 349 -12.78 -20.60 9.14
CA PHE A 349 -12.26 -19.24 9.04
C PHE A 349 -12.94 -18.47 7.90
N VAL A 350 -12.90 -19.01 6.67
CA VAL A 350 -13.50 -18.39 5.48
C VAL A 350 -15.02 -18.24 5.64
N ARG A 351 -15.72 -19.24 6.21
CA ARG A 351 -17.17 -19.13 6.46
C ARG A 351 -17.51 -18.00 7.42
N ASN A 352 -16.71 -17.80 8.46
CA ASN A 352 -16.90 -16.70 9.40
C ASN A 352 -16.61 -15.34 8.75
N MET A 353 -15.53 -15.26 7.97
CA MET A 353 -15.16 -14.07 7.20
C MET A 353 -16.27 -13.66 6.22
N VAL A 354 -16.74 -14.58 5.38
CA VAL A 354 -17.85 -14.34 4.45
C VAL A 354 -19.14 -13.95 5.18
N LYS A 355 -19.46 -14.59 6.31
CA LYS A 355 -20.64 -14.22 7.11
C LYS A 355 -20.52 -12.80 7.67
N LYS A 356 -19.32 -12.38 8.07
CA LYS A 356 -19.04 -11.00 8.52
C LYS A 356 -19.25 -10.03 7.35
N GLN A 357 -18.62 -10.29 6.21
CA GLN A 357 -18.73 -9.48 5.00
C GLN A 357 -20.19 -9.31 4.52
N LEU A 358 -20.97 -10.41 4.45
CA LEU A 358 -22.38 -10.34 4.06
C LEU A 358 -23.22 -9.53 5.04
N ARG A 359 -22.96 -9.64 6.35
CA ARG A 359 -23.66 -8.84 7.36
C ARG A 359 -23.35 -7.36 7.22
N GLU A 360 -22.08 -7.02 7.02
CA GLU A 360 -21.60 -5.63 6.94
C GLU A 360 -22.03 -4.95 5.63
N SER A 361 -22.02 -5.67 4.50
CA SER A 361 -22.50 -5.15 3.21
C SER A 361 -24.01 -4.84 3.18
N GLY A 362 -24.80 -5.40 4.11
CA GLY A 362 -26.27 -5.30 4.08
C GLY A 362 -26.93 -5.94 2.85
N CYS A 363 -26.20 -6.70 2.03
CA CYS A 363 -26.70 -7.29 0.80
C CYS A 363 -27.76 -8.36 1.08
N LYS A 364 -28.94 -8.20 0.46
CA LYS A 364 -30.11 -9.10 0.64
C LYS A 364 -30.32 -10.07 -0.54
N LYS A 365 -29.40 -10.10 -1.50
CA LYS A 365 -29.48 -10.95 -2.71
C LYS A 365 -28.90 -12.34 -2.45
N ALA A 366 -28.88 -13.19 -3.47
CA ALA A 366 -28.17 -14.47 -3.39
C ALA A 366 -26.68 -14.25 -3.07
N SER A 367 -26.04 -15.17 -2.34
CA SER A 367 -24.65 -15.02 -1.91
C SER A 367 -23.69 -14.71 -3.06
N ARG A 368 -23.89 -15.32 -4.23
CA ARG A 368 -23.09 -15.02 -5.42
C ARG A 368 -23.23 -13.58 -5.91
N GLU A 369 -24.45 -13.04 -5.91
CA GLU A 369 -24.68 -11.65 -6.31
C GLU A 369 -24.09 -10.65 -5.30
N CYS A 370 -23.93 -11.06 -4.04
CA CYS A 370 -23.30 -10.25 -3.01
C CYS A 370 -21.76 -10.37 -3.00
N LEU A 371 -21.22 -11.50 -3.47
CA LEU A 371 -19.80 -11.86 -3.32
C LEU A 371 -19.03 -11.93 -4.64
N SER A 372 -19.63 -11.69 -5.80
CA SER A 372 -18.89 -11.67 -7.07
C SER A 372 -18.80 -10.26 -7.64
N ALA A 373 -17.57 -9.86 -7.99
CA ALA A 373 -17.28 -8.60 -8.68
C ALA A 373 -18.06 -8.47 -10.01
N ARG A 374 -18.51 -9.59 -10.60
CA ARG A 374 -19.32 -9.58 -11.84
C ARG A 374 -20.75 -9.08 -11.65
N PHE A 375 -21.23 -9.07 -10.41
CA PHE A 375 -22.54 -8.50 -10.05
C PHE A 375 -22.41 -7.16 -9.33
N ALA A 376 -21.18 -6.67 -9.12
CA ALA A 376 -20.95 -5.34 -8.60
C ALA A 376 -21.44 -4.29 -9.61
N THR A 377 -21.94 -3.18 -9.09
CA THR A 377 -22.27 -1.99 -9.86
C THR A 377 -21.09 -1.03 -9.83
N ASP A 378 -20.82 -0.37 -10.95
CA ASP A 378 -19.83 0.71 -10.94
C ASP A 378 -20.25 1.82 -9.96
N ASP A 379 -19.29 2.31 -9.19
CA ASP A 379 -19.47 3.36 -8.18
C ASP A 379 -18.58 4.54 -8.55
N PRO A 380 -19.12 5.62 -9.13
CA PRO A 380 -18.36 6.76 -9.64
C PRO A 380 -18.00 7.79 -8.55
N ARG A 381 -18.09 7.44 -7.27
CA ARG A 381 -17.70 8.36 -6.19
C ARG A 381 -16.22 8.73 -6.28
N HIS A 382 -15.92 9.97 -5.88
CA HIS A 382 -14.57 10.44 -5.59
C HIS A 382 -14.00 9.65 -4.41
N ASP A 383 -13.33 8.55 -4.71
CA ASP A 383 -12.75 7.65 -3.73
C ASP A 383 -11.36 7.21 -4.17
N TRP A 384 -10.47 7.04 -3.20
CA TRP A 384 -9.09 6.63 -3.44
C TRP A 384 -9.01 5.30 -4.22
N SER A 385 -9.91 4.36 -3.95
CA SER A 385 -9.92 3.05 -4.62
C SER A 385 -10.25 3.16 -6.10
N ARG A 386 -11.08 4.15 -6.49
CA ARG A 386 -11.43 4.40 -7.90
C ARG A 386 -10.24 4.98 -8.67
N SER A 387 -9.56 5.97 -8.09
CA SER A 387 -8.33 6.55 -8.66
C SER A 387 -7.22 5.51 -8.78
N TRP A 388 -7.01 4.72 -7.72
CA TRP A 388 -6.01 3.66 -7.71
C TRP A 388 -6.34 2.54 -8.71
N LEU A 389 -7.60 2.14 -8.83
CA LEU A 389 -8.04 1.21 -9.85
C LEU A 389 -7.72 1.75 -11.25
N TYR A 390 -7.97 3.03 -11.53
CA TYR A 390 -7.62 3.59 -12.83
C TYR A 390 -6.11 3.50 -13.11
N GLN A 391 -5.28 3.92 -12.16
CA GLN A 391 -3.81 3.86 -12.29
C GLN A 391 -3.30 2.44 -12.52
N THR A 392 -3.85 1.46 -11.81
CA THR A 392 -3.50 0.04 -12.00
C THR A 392 -3.98 -0.50 -13.34
N CYS A 393 -5.12 -0.03 -13.86
CA CYS A 393 -5.63 -0.40 -15.17
C CYS A 393 -4.86 0.23 -16.34
N THR A 394 -4.13 1.32 -16.12
CA THR A 394 -3.44 2.07 -17.20
C THR A 394 -1.92 1.98 -17.14
N GLU A 395 -1.28 2.18 -15.99
CA GLU A 395 0.18 2.33 -15.87
C GLU A 395 0.83 1.36 -14.87
N TRP A 396 0.14 0.94 -13.80
CA TRP A 396 0.77 0.28 -12.62
C TRP A 396 0.46 -1.22 -12.43
N GLY A 397 -0.68 -1.75 -12.88
CA GLY A 397 -0.99 -3.17 -12.72
C GLY A 397 -1.12 -3.67 -11.26
N TYR A 398 -0.33 -4.67 -10.87
CA TYR A 398 -0.38 -5.39 -9.58
C TYR A 398 -1.59 -6.29 -9.36
N PHE A 399 -2.07 -6.96 -10.41
CA PHE A 399 -3.18 -7.91 -10.30
C PHE A 399 -2.70 -9.25 -9.74
N LEU A 400 -3.08 -9.54 -8.49
CA LEU A 400 -2.71 -10.80 -7.82
C LEU A 400 -3.43 -11.97 -8.43
N ASN A 401 -2.72 -13.06 -8.66
CA ASN A 401 -3.33 -14.29 -9.15
C ASN A 401 -2.48 -15.50 -8.77
N GLY A 402 -3.13 -16.66 -8.66
CA GLY A 402 -2.43 -17.92 -8.42
C GLY A 402 -2.04 -18.63 -9.70
N ALA A 403 -2.76 -18.37 -10.80
CA ALA A 403 -2.58 -19.04 -12.09
C ALA A 403 -1.13 -18.96 -12.59
N SER A 404 -0.46 -17.83 -12.39
CA SER A 404 0.90 -17.56 -12.85
C SER A 404 2.02 -18.02 -11.92
N THR A 405 1.69 -18.61 -10.76
CA THR A 405 2.70 -19.19 -9.88
C THR A 405 3.52 -20.27 -10.63
N PRO A 406 4.85 -20.32 -10.54
CA PRO A 406 5.68 -21.34 -11.19
C PRO A 406 5.20 -22.78 -10.93
N LYS A 407 5.23 -23.63 -11.96
CA LYS A 407 4.72 -25.02 -11.89
C LYS A 407 5.59 -25.96 -11.06
N ASP A 408 6.81 -25.55 -10.74
CA ASP A 408 7.77 -26.31 -9.93
C ASP A 408 7.49 -26.24 -8.42
N ARG A 409 6.50 -25.44 -8.00
CA ARG A 409 6.12 -25.26 -6.60
C ARG A 409 4.60 -25.22 -6.39
N LEU A 410 4.19 -25.51 -5.16
CA LEU A 410 2.81 -25.34 -4.71
C LEU A 410 2.49 -23.84 -4.58
N SER A 411 1.27 -23.45 -4.93
CA SER A 411 0.83 -22.05 -4.89
C SER A 411 0.39 -21.62 -3.49
N MET A 412 0.60 -20.35 -3.15
CA MET A 412 0.09 -19.76 -1.89
C MET A 412 -1.41 -19.47 -1.99
N ILE A 413 -1.86 -18.99 -3.16
CA ILE A 413 -3.27 -18.75 -3.49
C ILE A 413 -3.74 -19.67 -4.61
N SER A 414 -5.03 -19.94 -4.68
CA SER A 414 -5.58 -20.90 -5.66
C SER A 414 -5.25 -20.50 -7.10
N ARG A 415 -4.78 -21.47 -7.88
CA ARG A 415 -4.50 -21.32 -9.32
C ARG A 415 -5.76 -21.07 -10.16
N ALA A 416 -6.94 -21.27 -9.58
CA ALA A 416 -8.20 -20.89 -10.22
C ALA A 416 -8.41 -19.36 -10.25
N LEU A 417 -7.72 -18.59 -9.40
CA LEU A 417 -7.67 -17.13 -9.52
C LEU A 417 -6.65 -16.77 -10.61
N GLY A 418 -7.16 -16.26 -11.74
CA GLY A 418 -6.37 -15.81 -12.87
C GLY A 418 -6.45 -14.31 -13.11
N LEU A 419 -5.53 -13.80 -13.93
CA LEU A 419 -5.40 -12.37 -14.25
C LEU A 419 -6.72 -11.75 -14.74
N GLU A 420 -7.49 -12.44 -15.58
CA GLU A 420 -8.77 -11.94 -16.12
C GLU A 420 -9.76 -11.53 -15.01
N TYR A 421 -9.87 -12.34 -13.96
CA TYR A 421 -10.78 -12.02 -12.86
C TYR A 421 -10.19 -10.95 -11.95
N SER A 422 -8.88 -11.01 -11.68
CA SER A 422 -8.19 -10.02 -10.84
C SER A 422 -8.22 -8.61 -11.44
N SER A 423 -8.18 -8.49 -12.77
CA SER A 423 -8.31 -7.21 -13.48
C SER A 423 -9.75 -6.87 -13.88
N TYR A 424 -10.77 -7.58 -13.38
CA TYR A 424 -12.15 -7.38 -13.81
C TYR A 424 -12.68 -5.98 -13.51
N GLY A 425 -12.19 -5.33 -12.44
CA GLY A 425 -12.53 -3.94 -12.09
C GLY A 425 -12.24 -2.95 -13.23
N CYS A 426 -11.18 -3.17 -14.01
CA CYS A 426 -10.83 -2.32 -15.14
C CYS A 426 -11.92 -2.28 -16.21
N LYS A 427 -12.48 -3.46 -16.51
CA LYS A 427 -13.58 -3.59 -17.46
C LYS A 427 -14.87 -3.00 -16.88
N LEU A 428 -15.14 -3.28 -15.61
CA LEU A 428 -16.37 -2.85 -14.95
C LEU A 428 -16.47 -1.32 -14.87
N SER A 429 -15.42 -0.66 -14.36
CA SER A 429 -15.46 0.78 -14.04
C SER A 429 -15.05 1.68 -15.19
N PHE A 430 -14.20 1.21 -16.11
CA PHE A 430 -13.60 2.06 -17.15
C PHE A 430 -13.71 1.47 -18.55
N ASN A 431 -14.34 0.30 -18.71
CA ASN A 431 -14.37 -0.44 -19.97
C ASN A 431 -12.95 -0.67 -20.56
N ILE A 432 -11.94 -0.82 -19.70
CA ILE A 432 -10.57 -1.13 -20.08
C ILE A 432 -10.42 -2.65 -20.10
N THR A 433 -10.12 -3.19 -21.28
CA THR A 433 -9.94 -4.64 -21.51
C THR A 433 -8.52 -5.03 -21.92
N THR A 434 -7.65 -4.03 -22.08
CA THR A 434 -6.22 -4.20 -22.36
C THR A 434 -5.42 -4.28 -21.07
N ARG A 435 -4.20 -4.85 -21.14
CA ARG A 435 -3.25 -4.77 -20.03
C ARG A 435 -2.73 -3.34 -19.86
N PRO A 436 -2.34 -2.91 -18.65
CA PRO A 436 -1.69 -1.63 -18.43
C PRO A 436 -0.34 -1.56 -19.18
N ASP A 437 0.06 -0.37 -19.59
CA ASP A 437 1.38 -0.14 -20.19
C ASP A 437 2.43 0.11 -19.09
N ILE A 438 2.88 -0.98 -18.49
CA ILE A 438 3.88 -0.97 -17.41
C ILE A 438 5.26 -0.43 -17.86
N ASN A 439 5.52 -0.32 -19.16
CA ASN A 439 6.79 0.19 -19.66
C ASN A 439 6.95 1.69 -19.42
N ILE A 440 5.84 2.43 -19.25
CA ILE A 440 5.86 3.85 -18.91
C ILE A 440 6.73 4.08 -17.67
N ILE A 441 6.63 3.19 -16.68
CA ILE A 441 7.40 3.27 -15.43
C ILE A 441 8.70 2.45 -15.53
N ASN A 442 8.61 1.20 -15.98
CA ASN A 442 9.75 0.28 -15.95
C ASN A 442 10.95 0.74 -16.79
N LYS A 443 10.73 1.56 -17.84
CA LYS A 443 11.82 2.17 -18.64
C LYS A 443 12.79 3.00 -17.80
N HIS A 444 12.39 3.44 -16.61
CA HIS A 444 13.21 4.23 -15.70
C HIS A 444 14.09 3.39 -14.75
N GLY A 445 14.05 2.06 -14.87
CA GLY A 445 15.01 1.17 -14.23
C GLY A 445 14.36 -0.04 -13.56
N GLY A 446 13.08 0.03 -13.19
CA GLY A 446 12.39 -1.09 -12.55
C GLY A 446 13.14 -1.59 -11.31
N PHE A 447 13.44 -2.89 -11.29
CA PHE A 447 14.28 -3.54 -10.26
C PHE A 447 15.71 -2.98 -10.18
N ASN A 448 16.21 -2.41 -11.28
CA ASN A 448 17.56 -1.85 -11.42
C ASN A 448 17.57 -0.32 -11.30
N LEU A 449 16.50 0.30 -10.81
CA LEU A 449 16.48 1.75 -10.63
C LEU A 449 17.58 2.15 -9.64
N SER A 450 18.55 2.92 -10.14
CA SER A 450 19.63 3.57 -9.39
C SER A 450 19.75 5.00 -9.87
N TYR A 451 19.99 5.91 -8.94
CA TYR A 451 20.25 7.31 -9.22
C TYR A 451 20.88 7.98 -7.98
N PRO A 452 21.80 8.95 -8.16
CA PRO A 452 22.41 9.65 -7.03
C PRO A 452 21.39 10.34 -6.13
N ARG A 453 21.54 10.15 -4.82
CA ARG A 453 20.67 10.64 -3.75
C ARG A 453 19.26 10.08 -3.83
N VAL A 454 19.15 8.81 -4.19
CA VAL A 454 17.94 8.01 -3.98
C VAL A 454 18.28 6.92 -2.99
N ALA A 455 17.64 6.95 -1.82
CA ALA A 455 17.71 5.89 -0.82
C ALA A 455 16.57 4.90 -1.05
N PHE A 456 16.88 3.61 -1.04
CA PHE A 456 15.87 2.55 -0.98
C PHE A 456 15.89 1.92 0.41
N ILE A 457 14.74 1.89 1.07
CA ILE A 457 14.61 1.38 2.44
C ILE A 457 13.38 0.47 2.47
N ASP A 458 13.57 -0.84 2.59
CA ASP A 458 12.44 -1.78 2.54
C ASP A 458 12.38 -2.65 3.79
N GLY A 459 11.17 -3.06 4.17
CA GLY A 459 10.98 -4.14 5.13
C GLY A 459 11.38 -5.49 4.55
N LYS A 460 12.14 -6.28 5.31
CA LYS A 460 12.55 -7.61 4.84
C LYS A 460 11.39 -8.59 4.66
N GLN A 461 10.27 -8.39 5.36
CA GLN A 461 9.10 -9.26 5.26
C GLN A 461 7.97 -8.65 4.45
N ASP A 462 8.19 -7.46 3.89
CA ASP A 462 7.18 -6.76 3.10
C ASP A 462 6.81 -7.55 1.82
N PRO A 463 5.52 -7.89 1.62
CA PRO A 463 5.01 -8.40 0.35
C PRO A 463 5.33 -7.53 -0.88
N TRP A 464 5.32 -6.21 -0.73
CA TRP A 464 5.57 -5.26 -1.81
C TRP A 464 7.04 -5.18 -2.21
N ARG A 465 7.96 -5.70 -1.37
CA ARG A 465 9.37 -5.84 -1.75
C ARG A 465 9.55 -6.60 -3.06
N ALA A 466 8.63 -7.51 -3.40
CA ALA A 466 8.64 -8.23 -4.67
C ALA A 466 8.52 -7.33 -5.92
N ALA A 467 8.05 -6.09 -5.77
CA ALA A 467 7.93 -5.06 -6.80
C ALA A 467 8.94 -3.91 -6.61
N GLY A 468 9.96 -4.08 -5.76
CA GLY A 468 10.97 -3.08 -5.45
C GLY A 468 12.39 -3.52 -5.81
N THR A 469 13.35 -2.62 -5.62
CA THR A 469 14.77 -2.88 -5.88
C THR A 469 15.37 -3.96 -4.98
N HIS A 470 14.79 -4.20 -3.79
CA HIS A 470 15.17 -5.30 -2.89
C HIS A 470 14.43 -6.63 -3.15
N ALA A 471 13.76 -6.80 -4.30
CA ALA A 471 13.04 -8.03 -4.62
C ALA A 471 13.95 -9.28 -4.48
N ILE A 472 13.39 -10.36 -3.92
CA ILE A 472 14.13 -11.61 -3.70
C ILE A 472 14.68 -12.12 -5.04
N GLY A 473 15.99 -12.38 -5.09
CA GLY A 473 16.68 -12.84 -6.29
C GLY A 473 17.31 -11.72 -7.13
N GLN A 474 17.05 -10.45 -6.82
CA GLN A 474 17.81 -9.33 -7.38
C GLN A 474 19.21 -9.26 -6.74
N PRO A 475 20.23 -8.76 -7.46
CA PRO A 475 21.55 -8.56 -6.90
C PRO A 475 21.49 -7.54 -5.76
N GLY A 476 22.17 -7.85 -4.64
CA GLY A 476 22.41 -6.86 -3.61
C GLY A 476 23.24 -5.69 -4.14
N ARG A 477 23.12 -4.53 -3.49
CA ARG A 477 23.92 -3.33 -3.79
C ARG A 477 24.70 -2.92 -2.55
N GLU A 478 25.88 -2.35 -2.77
CA GLU A 478 26.61 -1.71 -1.67
C GLU A 478 25.85 -0.44 -1.26
N SER A 479 25.51 -0.35 0.02
CA SER A 479 24.89 0.86 0.55
C SER A 479 25.95 1.92 0.81
N THR A 480 25.76 3.09 0.21
CA THR A 480 26.65 4.25 0.36
C THR A 480 25.85 5.49 0.75
N PRO A 481 26.49 6.54 1.29
CA PRO A 481 25.78 7.81 1.54
C PRO A 481 25.13 8.43 0.29
N SER A 482 25.68 8.20 -0.90
CA SER A 482 25.17 8.76 -2.15
C SER A 482 24.11 7.87 -2.82
N GLU A 483 24.14 6.56 -2.64
CA GLU A 483 23.10 5.61 -3.05
C GLU A 483 22.80 4.63 -1.90
N PRO A 484 22.00 5.04 -0.90
CA PRO A 484 21.68 4.19 0.24
C PRO A 484 20.75 3.04 -0.15
N PHE A 485 20.99 1.86 0.41
CA PHE A 485 20.28 0.63 0.09
C PHE A 485 20.12 -0.24 1.34
N GLU A 486 19.00 -0.08 2.03
CA GLU A 486 18.77 -0.61 3.37
C GLU A 486 17.59 -1.57 3.44
N LEU A 487 17.76 -2.63 4.24
CA LEU A 487 16.71 -3.59 4.56
C LEU A 487 16.50 -3.64 6.07
N ILE A 488 15.27 -3.37 6.51
CA ILE A 488 14.87 -3.44 7.91
C ILE A 488 14.56 -4.90 8.24
N ASP A 489 15.38 -5.54 9.07
CA ASP A 489 15.10 -6.91 9.54
C ASP A 489 13.83 -6.91 10.38
N TRP A 490 12.94 -7.89 10.13
CA TRP A 490 11.56 -7.94 10.65
C TRP A 490 10.63 -6.81 10.22
N GLY A 491 11.13 -5.78 9.53
CA GLY A 491 10.31 -4.74 8.95
C GLY A 491 9.33 -5.31 7.93
N VAL A 492 8.11 -4.77 7.94
CA VAL A 492 7.08 -5.05 6.94
C VAL A 492 6.86 -3.78 6.12
N HIS A 493 5.63 -3.32 5.89
CA HIS A 493 5.40 -2.23 4.95
C HIS A 493 5.75 -0.88 5.57
N HIS A 494 6.79 -0.23 5.04
CA HIS A 494 7.29 1.12 5.38
C HIS A 494 7.28 1.44 6.88
N TRP A 495 7.85 0.55 7.69
CA TRP A 495 7.91 0.68 9.16
C TRP A 495 8.70 1.91 9.63
N ASP A 496 9.66 2.36 8.82
CA ASP A 496 10.50 3.54 9.00
C ASP A 496 9.72 4.87 9.00
N GLU A 497 8.54 4.93 8.37
CA GLU A 497 7.72 6.15 8.33
C GLU A 497 7.11 6.54 9.68
N TYR A 498 6.84 5.53 10.50
CA TYR A 498 6.09 5.68 11.73
C TYR A 498 6.94 6.32 12.83
N GLY A 499 6.31 7.09 13.71
CA GLY A 499 6.94 7.60 14.93
C GLY A 499 5.94 7.56 16.08
N LEU A 500 6.45 7.57 17.31
CA LEU A 500 5.60 7.56 18.51
C LEU A 500 5.01 8.94 18.76
N SER A 501 3.72 8.99 19.03
CA SER A 501 3.11 10.14 19.70
C SER A 501 3.37 10.08 21.20
N GLU A 502 3.11 11.17 21.94
CA GLU A 502 3.20 11.19 23.41
C GLU A 502 2.26 10.14 24.06
N ASP A 503 1.17 9.78 23.39
CA ASP A 503 0.17 8.81 23.87
C ASP A 503 0.54 7.35 23.54
N ASP A 504 1.48 7.12 22.61
CA ASP A 504 1.92 5.79 22.16
C ASP A 504 3.21 5.31 22.86
N GLU A 505 3.71 6.05 23.86
CA GLU A 505 4.95 5.70 24.57
C GLU A 505 4.80 4.41 25.40
N GLU A 506 5.31 3.30 24.87
CA GLU A 506 5.43 2.03 25.58
C GLU A 506 6.91 1.60 25.76
N PRO A 507 7.28 0.96 26.89
CA PRO A 507 8.63 0.47 27.10
C PRO A 507 9.08 -0.49 25.99
N GLY A 508 10.16 -0.14 25.30
CA GLY A 508 10.75 -0.96 24.23
C GLY A 508 10.31 -0.59 22.82
N LEU A 509 9.49 0.44 22.65
CA LEU A 509 9.18 1.06 21.35
C LEU A 509 9.95 2.38 21.16
N PRO A 510 10.32 2.74 19.91
CA PRO A 510 10.28 1.88 18.72
C PRO A 510 11.26 0.70 18.87
N PRO A 511 11.05 -0.42 18.15
CA PRO A 511 12.04 -1.48 18.08
C PRO A 511 13.41 -0.92 17.64
N GLN A 512 14.50 -1.50 18.15
CA GLN A 512 15.84 -0.98 17.89
C GLN A 512 16.17 -0.86 16.40
N GLN A 513 15.66 -1.79 15.56
CA GLN A 513 15.85 -1.74 14.11
C GLN A 513 15.22 -0.49 13.48
N VAL A 514 14.07 -0.04 13.99
CA VAL A 514 13.38 1.18 13.55
C VAL A 514 14.16 2.42 14.01
N VAL A 515 14.62 2.43 15.27
CA VAL A 515 15.48 3.51 15.79
C VAL A 515 16.77 3.64 14.95
N ASP A 516 17.38 2.51 14.60
CA ASP A 516 18.63 2.49 13.85
C ASP A 516 18.45 2.95 12.39
N ILE A 517 17.37 2.54 11.71
CA ILE A 517 17.11 2.98 10.34
C ILE A 517 16.74 4.47 10.28
N GLN A 518 15.91 4.97 11.20
CA GLN A 518 15.56 6.40 11.25
C GLN A 518 16.76 7.29 11.53
N ARG A 519 17.66 6.84 12.42
CA ARG A 519 18.95 7.52 12.63
C ARG A 519 19.78 7.55 11.35
N LYS A 520 19.80 6.46 10.59
CA LYS A 520 20.53 6.36 9.33
C LYS A 520 19.94 7.25 8.24
N GLU A 521 18.62 7.35 8.14
CA GLU A 521 17.92 8.28 7.24
C GLU A 521 18.30 9.74 7.54
N VAL A 522 18.33 10.12 8.81
CA VAL A 522 18.82 11.45 9.24
C VAL A 522 20.27 11.69 8.81
N GLU A 523 21.15 10.70 8.98
CA GLU A 523 22.56 10.80 8.59
C GLU A 523 22.72 10.94 7.06
N ILE A 524 21.94 10.18 6.28
CA ILE A 524 21.88 10.26 4.82
C ILE A 524 21.47 11.66 4.38
N VAL A 525 20.36 12.19 4.92
CA VAL A 525 19.88 13.52 4.54
C VAL A 525 20.90 14.59 4.93
N LYS A 526 21.48 14.52 6.13
CA LYS A 526 22.54 15.46 6.54
C LYS A 526 23.76 15.41 5.62
N HIS A 527 24.14 14.23 5.15
CA HIS A 527 25.20 14.08 4.16
C HIS A 527 24.86 14.80 2.86
N TRP A 528 23.66 14.57 2.31
CA TRP A 528 23.19 15.24 1.10
C TRP A 528 23.16 16.78 1.26
N LEU A 529 22.71 17.29 2.40
CA LEU A 529 22.68 18.74 2.64
C LEU A 529 24.08 19.36 2.72
N LYS A 530 25.07 18.60 3.23
CA LYS A 530 26.47 19.04 3.20
C LYS A 530 27.00 19.13 1.77
N GLU A 531 26.67 18.16 0.92
CA GLU A 531 27.01 18.21 -0.52
C GLU A 531 26.37 19.43 -1.20
N PHE A 532 25.08 19.69 -0.93
CA PHE A 532 24.36 20.84 -1.48
C PHE A 532 25.07 22.15 -1.17
N LYS A 533 25.41 22.38 0.10
CA LYS A 533 26.13 23.59 0.55
C LYS A 533 27.49 23.73 -0.12
N ALA A 534 28.24 22.63 -0.25
CA ALA A 534 29.56 22.66 -0.86
C ALA A 534 29.52 23.01 -2.36
N LEU A 535 28.48 22.60 -3.07
CA LEU A 535 28.30 22.91 -4.49
C LEU A 535 27.86 24.37 -4.71
N HIS A 536 26.96 24.88 -3.87
CA HIS A 536 26.42 26.23 -4.03
C HIS A 536 27.34 27.32 -3.45
N ALA A 537 28.20 26.99 -2.49
CA ALA A 537 29.25 27.91 -2.05
C ALA A 537 30.29 28.18 -3.16
N ARG A 538 30.62 27.16 -3.96
CA ARG A 538 31.58 27.31 -5.07
C ARG A 538 31.03 28.15 -6.23
N SER A 539 29.72 28.10 -6.47
CA SER A 539 29.11 28.92 -7.52
C SER A 539 29.03 30.40 -7.18
N GLU A 540 29.07 30.79 -5.89
CA GLU A 540 29.13 32.19 -5.49
C GLU A 540 30.55 32.75 -5.71
N ASP A 541 31.60 31.97 -5.42
CA ASP A 541 33.00 32.37 -5.65
C ASP A 541 33.35 32.50 -7.15
N ASP A 542 32.75 31.69 -8.04
CA ASP A 542 33.00 31.72 -9.49
C ASP A 542 32.28 32.86 -10.24
N VAL A 543 31.37 33.59 -9.56
CA VAL A 543 30.67 34.77 -10.12
C VAL A 543 31.35 36.09 -9.73
N GLU A 544 32.29 36.05 -8.78
CA GLU A 544 33.10 37.21 -8.37
C GLU A 544 34.46 37.35 -9.13
N LEU A 545 34.72 36.51 -10.14
CA LEU A 545 35.86 36.58 -11.06
C LEU A 545 35.42 36.94 -12.48
#